data_AF-A0A442YAK5-F1
#
_entry.id   AF-A0A442YAK5-F1
#
_cell.length_a   1.000
_cell.length_b   1.000
_cell.length_c   1.000
_cell.angle_alpha   90.00
_cell.angle_beta   90.00
_cell.angle_gamma   90.00
#
_symmetry.space_group_name_H-M   'P 1'
#
loop_
_entity.id
_entity.type
_entity.pdbx_description
1 polymer ?
#
loop_
_entity_poly.entity_id
_entity_poly.type
_entity_poly.pdbx_seq_one_letter_code
_entity_poly.pdbx_strand_id
1 'polypeptide(L)'
;EEAGANVADTDNVRSLPKRELPLGILLDACPNMLWLVKGGGGIRNWREFLAAAEVARPTMGISPNAWEEARTAMGEQQAAITIAAIYQRQDQINSAGGYLRSLTDRAKAGKFSVWPMVMALLRAKLDASKAAGNGAEAAAVDLETAGKVVRTESRLEISDALRRSLDKPRPGS
;
A
#
# COMPACT_ATOMS: atom_id res chain seq x y z
N GLU A 1 -24.63 -27.80 12.15
CA GLU A 1 -24.38 -26.89 11.01
C GLU A 1 -25.21 -25.62 11.28
N GLU A 2 -24.71 -24.39 11.28
CA GLU A 2 -23.68 -23.75 10.46
C GLU A 2 -22.89 -22.68 11.25
N ALA A 3 -21.69 -22.40 10.72
CA ALA A 3 -20.53 -21.76 11.32
C ALA A 3 -20.73 -20.36 11.96
N GLY A 4 -20.25 -20.23 13.19
CA GLY A 4 -19.78 -18.95 13.74
C GLY A 4 -18.39 -18.63 13.20
N ALA A 5 -18.29 -17.58 12.38
CA ALA A 5 -17.01 -17.03 11.96
C ALA A 5 -16.45 -16.14 13.09
N ASN A 6 -15.48 -16.69 13.81
CA ASN A 6 -14.73 -16.03 14.86
C ASN A 6 -13.88 -14.89 14.25
N VAL A 7 -14.27 -13.64 14.50
CA VAL A 7 -13.50 -12.43 14.19
C VAL A 7 -12.38 -12.30 15.23
N ALA A 8 -11.38 -13.16 15.10
CA ALA A 8 -10.12 -13.03 15.81
C ALA A 8 -9.06 -12.50 14.84
N ASP A 9 -8.25 -11.58 15.36
CA ASP A 9 -6.97 -11.15 14.80
C ASP A 9 -6.97 -9.90 13.87
N THR A 10 -7.31 -8.75 14.45
CA THR A 10 -6.80 -7.45 13.94
C THR A 10 -5.89 -6.73 14.97
N ASP A 11 -5.43 -7.43 16.01
CA ASP A 11 -4.63 -6.81 17.09
C ASP A 11 -3.17 -6.52 16.70
N ASN A 12 -2.66 -7.17 15.64
CA ASN A 12 -1.24 -7.11 15.27
C ASN A 12 -0.79 -5.74 14.71
N VAL A 13 -1.74 -4.92 14.25
CA VAL A 13 -1.43 -3.58 13.73
C VAL A 13 -1.13 -2.58 14.84
N ARG A 14 -1.52 -2.82 16.10
CA ARG A 14 -1.36 -1.88 17.23
C ARG A 14 0.06 -1.83 17.81
N SER A 15 0.88 -2.83 17.52
CA SER A 15 2.19 -3.02 18.15
C SER A 15 3.38 -2.42 17.37
N LEU A 16 3.12 -1.70 16.27
CA LEU A 16 4.19 -1.00 15.55
C LEU A 16 4.64 0.24 16.35
N PRO A 17 5.95 0.42 16.61
CA PRO A 17 6.47 1.56 17.35
C PRO A 17 6.00 2.84 16.67
N LYS A 18 5.37 3.74 17.46
CA LYS A 18 4.72 5.02 17.06
C LYS A 18 4.53 5.13 15.54
N ARG A 19 3.33 4.77 15.07
CA ARG A 19 2.85 4.77 13.67
C ARG A 19 3.01 6.10 12.91
N GLU A 20 4.20 6.67 12.88
CA GLU A 20 4.58 7.79 12.04
C GLU A 20 4.72 7.25 10.63
N LEU A 21 3.89 7.76 9.73
CA LEU A 21 3.88 7.33 8.34
C LEU A 21 5.09 7.97 7.65
N PRO A 22 6.06 7.19 7.13
CA PRO A 22 7.20 7.76 6.41
C PRO A 22 6.73 8.51 5.16
N LEU A 23 7.35 9.65 4.86
CA LEU A 23 7.00 10.48 3.70
C LEU A 23 7.06 9.69 2.38
N GLY A 24 8.05 8.81 2.21
CA GLY A 24 8.16 7.97 1.02
C GLY A 24 6.94 7.06 0.79
N ILE A 25 6.42 6.43 1.85
CA ILE A 25 5.21 5.59 1.76
C ILE A 25 3.99 6.44 1.40
N LEU A 26 3.89 7.64 1.96
CA LEU A 26 2.81 8.57 1.65
C LEU A 26 2.85 9.04 0.19
N LEU A 27 4.02 9.36 -0.34
CA LEU A 27 4.18 9.77 -1.72
C LEU A 27 3.89 8.61 -2.69
N ASP A 28 4.19 7.37 -2.31
CA ASP A 28 3.81 6.20 -3.09
C ASP A 28 2.28 5.98 -3.11
N ALA A 29 1.61 6.23 -1.99
CA ALA A 29 0.16 6.15 -1.85
C ALA A 29 -0.58 7.31 -2.53
N CYS A 30 0.02 8.51 -2.55
CA CYS A 30 -0.56 9.75 -3.05
C CYS A 30 0.30 10.39 -4.16
N PRO A 31 0.57 9.71 -5.28
CA PRO A 31 1.43 10.22 -6.35
C PRO A 31 0.90 11.53 -6.96
N ASN A 32 -0.42 11.79 -6.88
CA ASN A 32 -1.00 13.01 -7.44
C ASN A 32 -0.47 14.29 -6.78
N MET A 33 0.04 14.20 -5.55
CA MET A 33 0.65 15.34 -4.85
C MET A 33 1.86 15.92 -5.58
N LEU A 34 2.58 15.10 -6.36
CA LEU A 34 3.77 15.53 -7.09
C LEU A 34 3.44 16.57 -8.17
N TRP A 35 2.23 16.53 -8.74
CA TRP A 35 1.77 17.50 -9.75
C TRP A 35 1.56 18.90 -9.18
N LEU A 36 1.44 19.03 -7.85
CA LEU A 36 1.18 20.30 -7.19
C LEU A 36 2.46 21.09 -6.88
N VAL A 37 3.63 20.47 -7.05
CA VAL A 37 4.90 21.14 -6.79
C VAL A 37 5.31 21.99 -7.99
N LYS A 38 5.42 23.29 -7.77
CA LYS A 38 5.86 24.24 -8.81
C LYS A 38 7.32 23.97 -9.20
N GLY A 39 7.59 23.94 -10.50
CA GLY A 39 8.96 23.84 -11.03
C GLY A 39 9.56 22.44 -11.11
N GLY A 40 8.76 21.38 -10.91
CA GLY A 40 9.19 19.99 -11.19
C GLY A 40 10.17 19.37 -10.18
N GLY A 41 10.59 20.10 -9.15
CA GLY A 41 11.32 19.53 -8.02
C GLY A 41 10.34 18.75 -7.14
N GLY A 42 10.43 17.42 -7.08
CA GLY A 42 9.51 16.61 -6.27
C GLY A 42 9.55 16.93 -4.76
N ILE A 43 8.71 16.25 -3.98
CA ILE A 43 8.56 16.45 -2.53
C ILE A 43 9.64 15.65 -1.76
N ARG A 44 10.51 16.33 -1.01
CA ARG A 44 11.67 15.74 -0.31
C ARG A 44 11.55 15.75 1.20
N ASN A 45 10.67 16.59 1.75
CA ASN A 45 10.47 16.75 3.19
C ASN A 45 9.02 17.15 3.49
N TRP A 46 8.65 17.09 4.77
CA TRP A 46 7.30 17.41 5.23
C TRP A 46 6.87 18.85 4.97
N ARG A 47 7.80 19.80 4.97
CA ARG A 47 7.51 21.21 4.68
C ARG A 47 7.06 21.39 3.23
N GLU A 48 7.73 20.74 2.29
CA GLU A 48 7.33 20.72 0.88
C GLU A 48 6.00 19.99 0.68
N PHE A 49 5.77 18.91 1.44
CA PHE A 49 4.51 18.18 1.40
C PHE A 49 3.33 19.03 1.90
N LEU A 50 3.52 19.76 2.99
CA LEU A 50 2.55 20.73 3.52
C LEU A 50 2.23 21.82 2.51
N ALA A 51 3.25 22.38 1.85
CA ALA A 51 3.05 23.36 0.80
C ALA A 51 2.22 22.80 -0.37
N ALA A 52 2.45 21.55 -0.77
CA ALA A 52 1.63 20.89 -1.79
C ALA A 52 0.17 20.69 -1.33
N ALA A 53 -0.06 20.33 -0.06
CA ALA A 53 -1.40 20.20 0.49
C ALA A 53 -2.18 21.53 0.49
N GLU A 54 -1.50 22.65 0.81
CA GLU A 54 -2.10 24.00 0.72
C GLU A 54 -2.50 24.37 -0.71
N VAL A 55 -1.73 23.93 -1.71
CA VAL A 55 -2.09 24.11 -3.13
C VAL A 55 -3.28 23.22 -3.53
N ALA A 56 -3.37 21.99 -3.01
CA ALA A 56 -4.47 21.06 -3.29
C ALA A 56 -5.82 21.54 -2.74
N ARG A 57 -5.81 22.17 -1.56
CA ARG A 57 -7.02 22.57 -0.82
C ARG A 57 -8.04 23.35 -1.67
N PRO A 58 -7.69 24.48 -2.32
CA PRO A 58 -8.66 25.24 -3.11
C PRO A 58 -9.18 24.49 -4.34
N THR A 59 -8.37 23.61 -4.95
CA THR A 59 -8.81 22.84 -6.14
C THR A 59 -9.90 21.83 -5.81
N MET A 60 -10.02 21.46 -4.53
CA MET A 60 -11.06 20.57 -4.03
C MET A 60 -12.24 21.30 -3.37
N GLY A 61 -12.30 22.64 -3.47
CA GLY A 61 -13.37 23.44 -2.85
C GLY A 61 -13.34 23.44 -1.31
N ILE A 62 -12.19 23.16 -0.69
CA ILE A 62 -12.05 23.17 0.76
C ILE A 62 -11.77 24.60 1.23
N SER A 63 -12.63 25.13 2.11
CA SER A 63 -12.50 26.50 2.61
C SER A 63 -11.34 26.66 3.62
N PRO A 64 -10.80 27.88 3.79
CA PRO A 64 -9.75 28.13 4.79
C PRO A 64 -10.17 27.72 6.20
N ASN A 65 -11.41 28.03 6.60
CA ASN A 65 -11.92 27.65 7.92
C ASN A 65 -11.95 26.12 8.13
N ALA A 66 -12.41 25.35 7.13
CA ALA A 66 -12.45 23.89 7.23
C ALA A 66 -11.04 23.29 7.36
N TRP A 67 -10.04 23.92 6.73
CA TRP A 67 -8.64 23.54 6.85
C TRP A 67 -8.05 23.87 8.23
N GLU A 68 -8.29 25.07 8.74
CA GLU A 68 -7.87 25.45 10.10
C GLU A 68 -8.43 24.51 11.17
N GLU A 69 -9.72 24.19 11.07
CA GLU A 69 -10.36 23.25 11.98
C GLU A 69 -9.75 21.85 11.89
N ALA A 70 -9.43 21.38 10.67
CA ALA A 70 -8.76 20.10 10.47
C ALA A 70 -7.38 20.11 11.14
N ARG A 71 -6.53 21.12 10.87
CA ARG A 71 -5.21 21.25 11.49
C ARG A 71 -5.27 21.28 13.02
N THR A 72 -6.24 22.00 13.57
CA THR A 72 -6.46 22.08 15.01
C THR A 72 -6.85 20.73 15.61
N ALA A 73 -7.72 19.98 14.93
CA ALA A 73 -8.25 18.73 15.45
C ALA A 73 -7.30 17.53 15.34
N MET A 74 -6.55 17.40 14.25
CA MET A 74 -5.70 16.22 13.99
C MET A 74 -4.19 16.52 13.99
N GLY A 75 -3.81 17.79 14.04
CA GLY A 75 -2.43 18.23 13.87
C GLY A 75 -2.07 18.47 12.41
N GLU A 76 -1.11 19.35 12.18
CA GLU A 76 -0.72 19.84 10.85
C GLU A 76 -0.33 18.71 9.88
N GLN A 77 0.56 17.81 10.30
CA GLN A 77 1.03 16.72 9.45
C GLN A 77 -0.09 15.75 9.08
N GLN A 78 -0.95 15.37 10.04
CA GLN A 78 -2.09 14.47 9.80
C GLN A 78 -3.14 15.13 8.89
N ALA A 79 -3.37 16.43 9.04
CA ALA A 79 -4.26 17.19 8.18
C ALA A 79 -3.74 17.22 6.74
N ALA A 80 -2.44 17.43 6.54
CA ALA A 80 -1.83 17.38 5.21
C ALA A 80 -1.93 15.99 4.57
N ILE A 81 -1.68 14.93 5.33
CA ILE A 81 -1.87 13.54 4.87
C ILE A 81 -3.32 13.31 4.43
N THR A 82 -4.27 13.87 5.17
CA THR A 82 -5.69 13.77 4.87
C THR A 82 -6.06 14.47 3.58
N ILE A 83 -5.58 15.70 3.39
CA ILE A 83 -5.74 16.45 2.14
C ILE A 83 -5.19 15.65 0.96
N ALA A 84 -3.99 15.08 1.08
CA ALA A 84 -3.38 14.28 0.03
C ALA A 84 -4.20 13.04 -0.33
N ALA A 85 -4.72 12.32 0.68
CA ALA A 85 -5.54 11.14 0.44
C ALA A 85 -6.88 11.46 -0.22
N ILE A 86 -7.51 12.58 0.17
CA ILE A 86 -8.73 13.08 -0.48
C ILE A 86 -8.43 13.46 -1.92
N TYR A 87 -7.33 14.19 -2.16
CA TYR A 87 -6.90 14.60 -3.50
C TYR A 87 -6.60 13.40 -4.41
N GLN A 88 -5.98 12.35 -3.86
CA GLN A 88 -5.69 11.12 -4.60
C GLN A 88 -6.96 10.39 -5.08
N ARG A 89 -8.08 10.57 -4.37
CA ARG A 89 -9.38 9.95 -4.70
C ARG A 89 -10.45 10.98 -5.08
N GLN A 90 -10.05 12.17 -5.51
CA GLN A 90 -10.99 13.27 -5.72
C GLN A 90 -12.15 12.91 -6.67
N ASP A 91 -11.88 12.09 -7.69
CA ASP A 91 -12.89 11.63 -8.66
C ASP A 91 -13.95 10.69 -8.05
N GLN A 92 -13.68 10.11 -6.88
CA GLN A 92 -14.60 9.23 -6.15
C GLN A 92 -15.31 9.95 -4.99
N ILE A 93 -15.07 11.26 -4.80
CA ILE A 93 -15.56 12.02 -3.65
C ILE A 93 -16.44 13.17 -4.13
N ASN A 94 -17.75 13.08 -3.85
CA ASN A 94 -18.72 14.10 -4.25
C ASN A 94 -18.44 15.48 -3.64
N SER A 95 -17.99 15.53 -2.38
CA SER A 95 -17.69 16.78 -1.68
C SER A 95 -16.49 16.61 -0.75
N ALA A 96 -15.32 17.00 -1.24
CA ALA A 96 -14.07 16.94 -0.47
C ALA A 96 -14.14 17.79 0.81
N GLY A 97 -14.73 18.99 0.74
CA GLY A 97 -14.92 19.85 1.92
C GLY A 97 -15.89 19.26 2.95
N GLY A 98 -16.99 18.64 2.52
CA GLY A 98 -17.90 17.92 3.43
C GLY A 98 -17.21 16.72 4.09
N TYR A 99 -16.44 15.97 3.29
CA TYR A 99 -15.72 14.80 3.78
C TYR A 99 -14.63 15.17 4.78
N LEU A 100 -13.84 16.22 4.52
CA LEU A 100 -12.84 16.72 5.48
C LEU A 100 -13.49 17.08 6.82
N ARG A 101 -14.63 17.78 6.83
CA ARG A 101 -15.33 18.12 8.08
C ARG A 101 -15.72 16.87 8.87
N SER A 102 -16.25 15.84 8.19
CA SER A 102 -16.58 14.57 8.84
C SER A 102 -15.34 13.88 9.45
N LEU A 103 -14.20 13.91 8.75
CA LEU A 103 -12.94 13.39 9.30
C LEU A 103 -12.42 14.23 10.48
N THR A 104 -12.58 15.55 10.41
CA THR A 104 -12.27 16.48 11.51
C THR A 104 -13.12 16.18 12.74
N ASP A 105 -14.42 15.94 12.60
CA ASP A 105 -15.30 15.59 13.72
C ASP A 105 -14.90 14.24 14.35
N ARG A 106 -14.50 13.27 13.53
CA ARG A 106 -13.92 12.02 14.01
C ARG A 106 -12.60 12.23 14.75
N ALA A 107 -11.76 13.16 14.30
CA ALA A 107 -10.51 13.50 14.97
C ALA A 107 -10.75 14.16 16.33
N LYS A 108 -11.67 15.12 16.39
CA LYS A 108 -12.14 15.73 17.66
C LYS A 108 -12.64 14.66 18.65
N ALA A 109 -13.27 13.59 18.16
CA ALA A 109 -13.74 12.46 18.96
C ALA A 109 -12.66 11.39 19.27
N GLY A 110 -11.40 11.56 18.85
CA GLY A 110 -10.35 10.56 19.02
C GLY A 110 -10.53 9.28 18.16
N LYS A 111 -11.38 9.32 17.14
CA LYS A 111 -11.78 8.19 16.28
C LYS A 111 -11.23 8.31 14.86
N PHE A 112 -10.10 8.99 14.70
CA PHE A 112 -9.44 9.24 13.43
C PHE A 112 -8.02 8.70 13.41
N SER A 113 -7.62 8.17 12.25
CA SER A 113 -6.23 7.79 11.95
C SER A 113 -6.05 7.84 10.44
N VAL A 114 -4.94 8.41 9.97
CA VAL A 114 -4.59 8.40 8.55
C VAL A 114 -4.10 7.04 8.06
N TRP A 115 -3.65 6.16 8.97
CA TRP A 115 -3.03 4.90 8.60
C TRP A 115 -3.96 3.99 7.78
N PRO A 116 -5.20 3.70 8.24
CA PRO A 116 -6.14 2.92 7.44
C PRO A 116 -6.49 3.56 6.09
N MET A 117 -6.53 4.90 6.05
CA MET A 117 -6.83 5.65 4.84
C MET A 117 -5.70 5.52 3.81
N VAL A 118 -4.44 5.62 4.23
CA VAL A 118 -3.27 5.45 3.36
C VAL A 118 -3.10 4.00 2.92
N MET A 119 -3.34 3.04 3.82
CA MET A 119 -3.28 1.62 3.46
C MET A 119 -4.34 1.22 2.43
N ALA A 120 -5.53 1.82 2.51
CA ALA A 120 -6.57 1.63 1.50
C ALA A 120 -6.13 2.13 0.12
N LEU A 121 -5.39 3.25 0.04
CA LEU A 121 -4.82 3.76 -1.21
C LEU A 121 -3.77 2.82 -1.80
N LEU A 122 -2.83 2.36 -0.97
CA LEU A 122 -1.79 1.43 -1.40
C LEU A 122 -2.39 0.12 -1.91
N ARG A 123 -3.39 -0.42 -1.21
CA ARG A 123 -4.11 -1.61 -1.65
C ARG A 123 -4.81 -1.39 -2.99
N ALA A 124 -5.55 -0.29 -3.14
CA ALA A 124 -6.22 0.05 -4.39
C ALA A 124 -5.24 0.17 -5.57
N LYS A 125 -4.05 0.73 -5.34
CA LYS A 125 -2.98 0.82 -6.33
C LYS A 125 -2.41 -0.55 -6.71
N LEU A 126 -2.19 -1.44 -5.73
CA LEU A 126 -1.74 -2.81 -5.98
C LEU A 126 -2.78 -3.61 -6.77
N ASP A 127 -4.06 -3.49 -6.40
CA ASP A 127 -5.17 -4.15 -7.09
C ASP A 127 -5.30 -3.63 -8.54
N ALA A 128 -5.16 -2.32 -8.76
CA ALA A 128 -5.14 -1.72 -10.10
C ALA A 128 -3.93 -2.20 -10.94
N SER A 129 -2.75 -2.31 -10.32
CA SER A 129 -1.55 -2.82 -10.99
C SER A 129 -1.69 -4.28 -11.37
N LYS A 130 -2.36 -5.09 -10.54
CA LYS A 130 -2.67 -6.49 -10.83
C LYS A 130 -3.68 -6.62 -11.96
N ALA A 131 -4.73 -5.78 -11.98
CA ALA A 131 -5.70 -5.74 -13.06
C ALA A 131 -5.07 -5.32 -14.41
N ALA A 132 -4.14 -4.37 -14.39
CA ALA A 132 -3.37 -3.97 -15.57
C ALA A 132 -2.34 -5.03 -16.00
N GLY A 133 -1.74 -5.74 -15.04
CA GLY A 133 -0.79 -6.84 -15.27
C GLY A 133 -1.43 -8.14 -15.78
N ASN A 134 -2.74 -8.31 -15.64
CA ASN A 134 -3.48 -9.44 -16.24
C ASN A 134 -3.63 -9.32 -17.77
N GLY A 135 -3.14 -8.24 -18.39
CA GLY A 135 -2.90 -8.14 -19.84
C GLY A 135 -1.46 -8.43 -20.26
N ALA A 136 -0.58 -8.77 -19.31
CA ALA A 136 0.84 -9.06 -19.53
C ALA A 136 1.18 -10.51 -19.12
N GLU A 137 0.40 -11.48 -19.62
CA GLU A 137 0.87 -12.87 -19.72
C GLU A 137 1.94 -12.96 -20.82
N ALA A 138 3.10 -12.36 -20.54
CA ALA A 138 4.35 -12.55 -21.29
C ALA A 138 5.60 -12.39 -20.39
N ALA A 139 5.45 -11.88 -19.16
CA ALA A 139 6.57 -11.65 -18.24
C ALA A 139 6.50 -12.49 -16.95
N ALA A 140 5.73 -13.58 -16.95
CA ALA A 140 5.69 -14.57 -15.86
C ALA A 140 6.35 -15.91 -16.25
N VAL A 141 7.29 -15.91 -17.20
CA VAL A 141 8.11 -17.10 -17.50
C VAL A 141 9.36 -17.19 -16.59
N ASP A 142 9.69 -16.15 -15.82
CA ASP A 142 10.92 -16.12 -15.01
C ASP A 142 10.82 -16.54 -13.53
N LEU A 143 9.67 -17.05 -13.06
CA LEU A 143 9.60 -17.68 -11.73
C LEU A 143 9.21 -19.16 -11.75
N GLU A 144 8.64 -19.67 -12.85
CA GLU A 144 8.35 -21.10 -12.99
C GLU A 144 9.55 -21.91 -13.51
N THR A 145 10.57 -21.24 -14.06
CA THR A 145 11.81 -21.88 -14.51
C THR A 145 12.66 -22.37 -13.33
N ALA A 146 12.68 -21.66 -12.20
CA ALA A 146 13.41 -22.12 -11.00
C ALA A 146 12.80 -23.38 -10.36
N GLY A 147 11.47 -23.54 -10.43
CA GLY A 147 10.77 -24.72 -9.90
C GLY A 147 10.89 -25.98 -10.77
N LYS A 148 11.05 -25.81 -12.10
CA LYS A 148 11.24 -26.93 -13.04
C LYS A 148 12.68 -27.44 -13.07
N VAL A 149 13.69 -26.59 -12.87
CA VAL A 149 15.10 -27.00 -12.81
C VAL A 149 15.36 -27.88 -11.57
N VAL A 150 14.89 -27.47 -10.38
CA VAL A 150 15.03 -28.26 -9.14
C VAL A 150 14.37 -29.65 -9.26
N ARG A 151 13.19 -29.73 -9.91
CA ARG A 151 12.48 -31.00 -10.04
C ARG A 151 13.13 -31.96 -11.05
N THR A 152 13.85 -31.41 -12.04
CA THR A 152 14.56 -32.21 -13.04
C THR A 152 15.89 -32.72 -12.50
N GLU A 153 16.62 -31.88 -11.76
CA GLU A 153 17.89 -32.23 -11.08
C GLU A 153 17.68 -33.38 -10.09
N SER A 154 16.68 -33.27 -9.19
CA SER A 154 16.37 -34.37 -8.25
C SER A 154 15.92 -35.66 -8.94
N ARG A 155 15.31 -35.59 -10.12
CA ARG A 155 14.88 -36.78 -10.87
C ARG A 155 16.04 -37.47 -11.60
N LEU A 156 17.05 -36.70 -12.00
CA LEU A 156 18.30 -37.21 -12.59
C LEU A 156 19.20 -37.85 -11.52
N GLU A 157 19.34 -37.23 -10.35
CA GLU A 157 20.11 -37.78 -9.22
C GLU A 157 19.57 -39.14 -8.75
N ILE A 158 18.25 -39.30 -8.69
CA ILE A 158 17.61 -40.58 -8.34
C ILE A 158 17.92 -41.65 -9.41
N SER A 159 17.96 -41.28 -10.69
CA SER A 159 18.25 -42.20 -11.79
C SER A 159 19.69 -42.70 -11.77
N ASP A 160 20.66 -41.82 -11.48
CA ASP A 160 22.06 -42.19 -11.34
C ASP A 160 22.34 -43.04 -10.10
N ALA A 161 21.69 -42.74 -8.97
CA ALA A 161 21.79 -43.57 -7.76
C ALA A 161 21.25 -44.99 -8.00
N LEU A 162 20.13 -45.11 -8.73
CA LEU A 162 19.55 -46.41 -9.08
C LEU A 162 20.42 -47.18 -10.07
N ARG A 163 21.02 -46.50 -11.07
CA ARG A 163 22.00 -47.07 -12.01
C ARG A 163 23.22 -47.62 -11.30
N ARG A 164 23.79 -46.88 -10.35
CA ARG A 164 24.95 -47.32 -9.54
C ARG A 164 24.62 -48.51 -8.66
N SER A 165 23.39 -48.62 -8.17
CA SER A 165 22.96 -49.77 -7.38
C SER A 165 22.76 -51.04 -8.23
N LEU A 166 22.48 -50.92 -9.53
CA LEU A 166 22.31 -52.04 -10.45
C LEU A 166 23.63 -52.55 -11.03
N ASP A 167 24.68 -51.72 -11.06
CA ASP A 167 26.02 -52.08 -11.55
C ASP A 167 26.86 -52.84 -10.52
N LYS A 168 26.36 -53.03 -9.28
CA LYS A 168 27.08 -53.79 -8.26
C LYS A 168 26.99 -55.30 -8.56
N PRO A 169 28.11 -55.98 -8.88
CA PRO A 169 28.07 -57.41 -9.12
C PRO A 169 27.67 -58.15 -7.83
N ARG A 170 26.76 -59.12 -7.97
CA ARG A 170 26.36 -60.01 -6.88
C ARG A 170 27.61 -60.73 -6.35
N PRO A 171 27.87 -60.74 -5.03
CA PRO A 171 28.87 -61.64 -4.47
C PRO A 171 28.37 -63.08 -4.66
N GLY A 172 29.19 -63.89 -5.33
CA GLY A 172 28.86 -65.25 -5.70
C GLY A 172 28.69 -66.18 -4.50
N SER A 173 27.81 -67.17 -4.68
CA SER A 173 27.90 -68.55 -4.20
C SER A 173 26.97 -69.39 -5.05
#